data_AF-X0T7L8-F1
#
_entry.id   AF-X0T7L8-F1
#
_cell.length_a   1.000
_cell.length_b   1.000
_cell.length_c   1.000
_cell.angle_alpha   90.00
_cell.angle_beta   90.00
_cell.angle_gamma   90.00
#
_symmetry.space_group_name_H-M   'P 1'
#
loop_
_entity.id
_entity.type
_entity.pdbx_description
1 polymer ?
#
loop_
_entity_poly.entity_id
_entity_poly.type
_entity_poly.pdbx_seq_one_letter_code
_entity_poly.pdbx_strand_id
1 'polypeptide(L)'
;KIFIGISNFGKALGVEIGKDTMERLVNQITQNTDPKVHPRITIEKIDEKQIIITKVKESSDHLVLASGRPYKRVGKSTLQMSKDEYERIILEKHKDKLYFDSQICKEATFADIDKEKIKWFLKKAKAERNLNIDYSTSPSEALKRLNLLIDNKPTNAAILMFGKNPQRYFIQSEIRCARFKGIKAVKPFIDMKVINGSIYEQIDQAEKFILFNIKKGCLD
;
A
#
# COMPACT_ATOMS: atom_id res chain seq x y z
N LYS A 1 -18.96 24.33 3.79
CA LYS A 1 -18.81 25.79 3.56
C LYS A 1 -18.52 26.44 4.91
N ILE A 2 -17.75 27.52 4.95
CA ILE A 2 -17.45 28.33 6.13
C ILE A 2 -17.98 29.73 5.84
N PHE A 3 -18.68 30.34 6.79
CA PHE A 3 -19.21 31.70 6.66
C PHE A 3 -18.48 32.60 7.67
N ILE A 4 -17.95 33.72 7.20
CA ILE A 4 -17.26 34.73 8.03
C ILE A 4 -18.10 36.01 8.00
N GLY A 5 -18.36 36.57 9.18
CA GLY A 5 -19.29 37.69 9.35
C GLY A 5 -20.69 37.28 9.80
N ILE A 6 -20.91 36.03 10.19
CA ILE A 6 -22.16 35.52 10.76
C ILE A 6 -21.94 35.16 12.24
N SER A 7 -22.87 35.53 13.12
CA SER A 7 -22.83 35.15 14.54
C SER A 7 -23.14 33.66 14.75
N ASN A 8 -22.82 33.14 15.94
CA ASN A 8 -23.19 31.77 16.32
C ASN A 8 -24.72 31.52 16.32
N PHE A 9 -25.52 32.59 16.31
CA PHE A 9 -26.98 32.57 16.24
C PHE A 9 -27.52 32.80 14.81
N GLY A 10 -26.64 32.83 13.79
CA GLY A 10 -27.05 33.00 12.39
C GLY A 10 -27.30 34.44 11.95
N LYS A 11 -27.02 35.44 12.80
CA LYS A 11 -27.23 36.86 12.45
C LYS A 11 -26.06 37.40 11.63
N ALA A 12 -26.34 38.13 10.55
CA ALA A 12 -25.33 38.82 9.77
C ALA A 12 -24.72 39.99 10.57
N LEU A 13 -23.43 39.88 10.89
CA LEU A 13 -22.62 40.93 11.51
C LEU A 13 -21.86 41.75 10.47
N GLY A 14 -21.45 41.12 9.37
CA GLY A 14 -20.65 41.74 8.31
C GLY A 14 -19.15 41.60 8.56
N VAL A 15 -18.38 41.82 7.50
CA VAL A 15 -16.90 41.91 7.53
C VAL A 15 -16.50 43.11 6.69
N GLU A 16 -15.51 43.87 7.15
CA GLU A 16 -14.90 44.94 6.37
C GLU A 16 -13.90 44.35 5.36
N ILE A 17 -14.09 44.63 4.06
CA ILE A 17 -13.29 44.05 2.99
C ILE A 17 -12.50 45.15 2.29
N GLY A 18 -11.18 45.17 2.53
CA GLY A 18 -10.23 46.02 1.82
C GLY A 18 -9.76 45.40 0.51
N LYS A 19 -8.94 46.16 -0.24
CA LYS A 19 -8.48 45.82 -1.60
C LYS A 19 -7.82 44.43 -1.71
N ASP A 20 -7.04 44.03 -0.70
CA ASP A 20 -6.21 42.81 -0.73
C ASP A 20 -6.66 41.73 0.27
N THR A 21 -7.82 41.92 0.93
CA THR A 21 -8.30 41.00 1.97
C THR A 21 -8.43 39.57 1.46
N MET A 22 -8.94 39.40 0.23
CA MET A 22 -9.19 38.09 -0.37
C MET A 22 -7.90 37.38 -0.76
N GLU A 23 -6.98 38.09 -1.40
CA GLU A 23 -5.69 37.55 -1.81
C GLU A 23 -4.88 37.12 -0.59
N ARG A 24 -4.83 37.96 0.45
CA ARG A 24 -4.15 37.63 1.70
C ARG A 24 -4.75 36.39 2.36
N LEU A 25 -6.08 36.26 2.38
CA LEU A 25 -6.76 35.10 2.96
C LEU A 25 -6.43 33.81 2.21
N VAL A 26 -6.46 33.83 0.88
CA VAL A 26 -6.08 32.68 0.04
C VAL A 26 -4.62 32.30 0.25
N ASN A 27 -3.73 33.29 0.25
CA ASN A 27 -2.29 33.08 0.44
C ASN A 27 -2.00 32.51 1.83
N GLN A 28 -2.63 33.02 2.89
CA GLN A 28 -2.47 32.49 4.23
C GLN A 28 -2.90 31.04 4.34
N ILE A 29 -4.07 30.67 3.77
CA ILE A 29 -4.54 29.28 3.80
C ILE A 29 -3.58 28.38 3.02
N THR A 30 -3.18 28.79 1.82
CA THR A 30 -2.33 27.98 0.93
C THR A 30 -0.92 27.79 1.50
N GLN A 31 -0.33 28.82 2.13
CA GLN A 31 1.02 28.75 2.70
C GLN A 31 1.07 27.99 4.03
N ASN A 32 -0.05 27.88 4.73
CA ASN A 32 -0.13 27.22 6.04
C ASN A 32 -0.83 25.87 5.99
N THR A 33 -1.05 25.29 4.80
CA THR A 33 -1.62 23.96 4.66
C THR A 33 -0.70 23.03 3.88
N ASP A 34 -0.61 21.77 4.33
CA ASP A 34 0.12 20.71 3.65
C ASP A 34 -0.70 19.42 3.62
N PRO A 35 -1.11 18.90 2.44
CA PRO A 35 -0.91 19.52 1.12
C PRO A 35 -1.61 20.86 0.99
N LYS A 36 -1.12 21.69 0.06
CA LYS A 36 -1.64 23.05 -0.18
C LYS A 36 -3.14 22.99 -0.51
N VAL A 37 -3.95 23.66 0.31
CA VAL A 37 -5.39 23.78 0.11
C VAL A 37 -5.70 25.06 -0.66
N HIS A 38 -6.43 24.92 -1.77
CA HIS A 38 -6.91 26.04 -2.58
C HIS A 38 -8.42 26.26 -2.36
N PRO A 39 -8.82 27.16 -1.44
CA PRO A 39 -10.22 27.44 -1.17
C PRO A 39 -10.88 28.25 -2.29
N ARG A 40 -12.16 27.98 -2.57
CA ARG A 40 -13.00 28.90 -3.35
C ARG A 40 -13.67 29.87 -2.38
N ILE A 41 -13.27 31.13 -2.44
CA ILE A 41 -13.81 32.19 -1.57
C ILE A 41 -14.68 33.12 -2.40
N THR A 42 -15.89 33.40 -1.93
CA THR A 42 -16.85 34.33 -2.56
C THR A 42 -17.35 35.33 -1.52
N ILE A 43 -17.81 36.49 -1.99
CA ILE A 43 -18.43 37.52 -1.15
C ILE A 43 -19.91 37.59 -1.53
N GLU A 44 -20.78 37.53 -0.53
CA GLU A 44 -22.22 37.73 -0.70
C GLU A 44 -22.69 38.84 0.23
N LYS A 45 -23.78 39.53 -0.16
CA LYS A 45 -24.39 40.58 0.65
C LYS A 45 -25.65 40.02 1.31
N ILE A 46 -25.71 40.03 2.63
CA ILE A 46 -26.86 39.59 3.43
C ILE A 46 -27.20 40.74 4.39
N ASP A 47 -28.45 41.19 4.42
CA ASP A 47 -28.89 42.35 5.21
C ASP A 47 -27.99 43.58 5.03
N GLU A 48 -27.64 43.87 3.77
CA GLU A 48 -26.70 44.92 3.34
C GLU A 48 -25.26 44.79 3.85
N LYS A 49 -24.94 43.73 4.59
CA LYS A 49 -23.62 43.45 5.13
C LYS A 49 -22.86 42.47 4.25
N GLN A 50 -21.56 42.68 4.11
CA GLN A 50 -20.68 41.80 3.35
C GLN A 50 -20.32 40.55 4.17
N ILE A 51 -20.50 39.38 3.57
CA ILE A 51 -20.23 38.07 4.18
C ILE A 51 -19.28 37.31 3.29
N ILE A 52 -18.22 36.75 3.86
CA ILE A 52 -17.26 35.93 3.12
C ILE A 52 -17.67 34.46 3.25
N ILE A 53 -17.78 33.78 2.12
CA ILE A 53 -18.15 32.37 2.04
C ILE A 53 -16.96 31.59 1.47
N THR A 54 -16.40 30.71 2.29
CA THR A 54 -15.27 29.86 1.92
C THR A 54 -15.76 28.42 1.68
N LYS A 55 -15.55 27.92 0.47
CA LYS A 55 -15.79 26.52 0.10
C LYS A 55 -14.45 25.84 -0.13
N VAL A 56 -14.15 24.87 0.74
CA VAL A 56 -12.97 24.00 0.62
C VAL A 56 -13.45 22.68 0.04
N LYS A 57 -12.78 22.18 -1.00
CA LYS A 57 -12.98 20.79 -1.48
C LYS A 57 -12.23 19.86 -0.54
N GLU A 58 -12.79 18.68 -0.31
CA GLU A 58 -12.08 17.64 0.42
C GLU A 58 -10.77 17.30 -0.30
N SER A 59 -9.68 17.19 0.46
CA SER A 59 -8.38 16.80 -0.07
C SER A 59 -8.42 15.31 -0.41
N SER A 60 -7.90 14.94 -1.58
CA SER A 60 -7.72 13.52 -1.95
C SER A 60 -6.75 12.78 -1.04
N ASP A 61 -5.91 13.52 -0.31
CA ASP A 61 -5.01 12.97 0.68
C ASP A 61 -5.76 12.57 1.98
N HIS A 62 -6.94 13.15 2.22
CA HIS A 62 -7.76 13.05 3.44
C HIS A 62 -7.06 13.45 4.76
N LEU A 63 -5.74 13.68 4.75
CA LEU A 63 -4.95 14.24 5.83
C LEU A 63 -4.36 15.59 5.39
N VAL A 64 -4.66 16.66 6.14
CA VAL A 64 -4.11 17.99 5.91
C VAL A 64 -3.57 18.54 7.22
N LEU A 65 -2.31 18.98 7.18
CA LEU A 65 -1.68 19.71 8.27
C LEU A 65 -2.00 21.19 8.13
N ALA A 66 -2.39 21.84 9.21
CA ALA A 66 -2.49 23.30 9.30
C ALA A 66 -1.35 23.81 10.19
N SER A 67 -0.52 24.70 9.66
CA SER A 67 0.69 25.20 10.33
C SER A 67 1.56 24.06 10.92
N GLY A 68 1.72 22.98 10.15
CA GLY A 68 2.51 21.81 10.53
C GLY A 68 1.86 20.86 11.55
N ARG A 69 0.57 21.05 11.91
CA ARG A 69 -0.13 20.21 12.90
C ARG A 69 -1.41 19.59 12.34
N PRO A 70 -1.74 18.34 12.72
CA PRO A 70 -2.96 17.68 12.26
C PRO A 70 -4.18 18.15 13.07
N TYR A 71 -5.26 18.50 12.39
CA TYR A 71 -6.52 18.89 13.03
C TYR A 71 -7.71 18.11 12.46
N LYS A 72 -8.70 17.84 13.31
CA LYS A 72 -9.97 17.24 12.93
C LYS A 72 -11.13 18.08 13.43
N ARG A 73 -12.22 18.10 12.67
CA ARG A 73 -13.47 18.74 13.10
C ARG A 73 -14.35 17.73 13.81
N VAL A 74 -14.71 18.01 15.06
CA VAL A 74 -15.64 17.20 15.87
C VAL A 74 -16.85 18.06 16.19
N GLY A 75 -17.99 17.74 15.56
CA GLY A 75 -19.19 18.57 15.66
C GLY A 75 -18.93 20.02 15.21
N LYS A 76 -19.07 20.97 16.14
CA LYS A 76 -18.88 22.41 15.87
C LYS A 76 -17.43 22.87 16.10
N SER A 77 -16.57 22.07 16.72
CA SER A 77 -15.22 22.47 17.14
C SER A 77 -14.14 21.82 16.28
N THR A 78 -12.99 22.47 16.18
CA THR A 78 -11.77 21.92 15.57
C THR A 78 -10.79 21.58 16.68
N LEU A 79 -10.34 20.32 16.73
CA LEU A 79 -9.39 19.81 17.73
C LEU A 79 -8.09 19.40 17.04
N GLN A 80 -6.96 19.60 17.71
CA GLN A 80 -5.70 18.99 17.26
C GLN A 80 -5.81 17.47 17.45
N MET A 81 -5.41 16.69 16.44
CA MET A 81 -5.38 15.24 16.56
C MET A 81 -4.33 14.81 17.59
N SER A 82 -4.61 13.73 18.31
CA SER A 82 -3.61 13.09 19.16
C SER A 82 -2.52 12.42 18.32
N LYS A 83 -1.37 12.12 18.92
CA LYS A 83 -0.29 11.36 18.27
C LYS A 83 -0.81 10.02 17.72
N ASP A 84 -1.49 9.23 18.54
CA ASP A 84 -1.98 7.90 18.16
C ASP A 84 -3.01 7.95 17.02
N GLU A 85 -3.86 8.98 17.01
CA GLU A 85 -4.80 9.19 15.92
C GLU A 85 -4.12 9.59 14.62
N TYR A 86 -3.14 10.49 14.69
CA TYR A 86 -2.33 10.88 13.55
C TYR A 86 -1.55 9.70 12.96
N GLU A 87 -0.88 8.90 13.80
CA GLU A 87 -0.14 7.70 13.39
C GLU A 87 -1.05 6.68 12.70
N ARG A 88 -2.23 6.41 13.28
CA ARG A 88 -3.22 5.50 12.68
C ARG A 88 -3.64 5.95 11.28
N ILE A 89 -3.95 7.23 11.09
CA ILE A 89 -4.35 7.76 9.78
C ILE A 89 -3.22 7.61 8.75
N ILE A 90 -1.96 7.85 9.15
CA ILE A 90 -0.80 7.65 8.27
C ILE A 90 -0.67 6.19 7.84
N LEU A 91 -0.79 5.26 8.79
CA LEU A 91 -0.69 3.82 8.50
C LEU A 91 -1.81 3.34 7.59
N GLU A 92 -3.05 3.76 7.85
CA GLU A 92 -4.21 3.47 7.01
C GLU A 92 -4.02 4.01 5.59
N LYS A 93 -3.56 5.26 5.45
CA LYS A 93 -3.25 5.89 4.16
C LYS A 93 -2.18 5.13 3.36
N HIS A 94 -1.22 4.52 4.05
CA HIS A 94 -0.13 3.79 3.41
C HIS A 94 -0.34 2.28 3.38
N LYS A 95 -1.49 1.78 3.82
CA LYS A 95 -1.77 0.35 3.93
C LYS A 95 -1.50 -0.42 2.65
N ASP A 96 -1.93 0.11 1.50
CA ASP A 96 -1.70 -0.52 0.19
C ASP A 96 -0.22 -0.51 -0.22
N LYS A 97 0.57 0.48 0.23
CA LYS A 97 2.03 0.50 0.07
C LYS A 97 2.72 -0.47 1.03
N LEU A 98 2.12 -0.75 2.19
CA LEU A 98 2.70 -1.57 3.25
C LEU A 98 2.58 -3.08 2.96
N TYR A 99 1.58 -3.54 2.21
CA TYR A 99 1.41 -4.95 1.84
C TYR A 99 1.84 -5.23 0.40
N PHE A 100 3.16 -5.27 0.19
CA PHE A 100 3.79 -5.50 -1.12
C PHE A 100 3.22 -6.71 -1.86
N ASP A 101 2.97 -7.81 -1.15
CA ASP A 101 2.45 -9.07 -1.66
C ASP A 101 1.03 -8.94 -2.26
N SER A 102 0.21 -8.08 -1.68
CA SER A 102 -1.19 -7.83 -2.07
C SER A 102 -1.34 -6.81 -3.19
N GLN A 103 -0.29 -6.05 -3.53
CA GLN A 103 -0.33 -5.07 -4.61
C GLN A 103 -0.47 -5.74 -5.98
N ILE A 104 -1.19 -5.10 -6.89
CA ILE A 104 -1.24 -5.48 -8.31
C ILE A 104 0.16 -5.36 -8.92
N CYS A 105 0.65 -6.45 -9.51
CA CYS A 105 1.88 -6.44 -10.29
C CYS A 105 1.58 -5.79 -11.65
N LYS A 106 1.82 -4.47 -11.75
CA LYS A 106 1.33 -3.61 -12.85
C LYS A 106 1.71 -4.10 -14.25
N GLU A 107 2.89 -4.69 -14.38
CA GLU A 107 3.45 -5.16 -15.66
C GLU A 107 3.04 -6.59 -16.00
N ALA A 108 2.47 -7.32 -15.04
CA ALA A 108 2.11 -8.72 -15.22
C ALA A 108 0.67 -8.88 -15.69
N THR A 109 0.45 -9.94 -16.46
CA THR A 109 -0.86 -10.37 -16.93
C THR A 109 -1.15 -11.79 -16.50
N PHE A 110 -2.39 -12.22 -16.63
CA PHE A 110 -2.75 -13.62 -16.37
C PHE A 110 -2.00 -14.62 -17.27
N ALA A 111 -1.46 -14.19 -18.43
CA ALA A 111 -0.65 -15.02 -19.31
C ALA A 111 0.73 -15.36 -18.73
N ASP A 112 1.23 -14.55 -17.78
CA ASP A 112 2.50 -14.76 -17.09
C ASP A 112 2.40 -15.82 -15.98
N ILE A 113 1.19 -16.25 -15.65
CA ILE A 113 0.92 -17.27 -14.64
C ILE A 113 0.96 -18.66 -15.27
N ASP A 114 1.61 -19.59 -14.56
CA ASP A 114 1.61 -21.01 -14.86
C ASP A 114 0.42 -21.70 -14.18
N LYS A 115 -0.49 -22.20 -15.01
CA LYS A 115 -1.73 -22.84 -14.56
C LYS A 115 -1.49 -24.22 -13.94
N GLU A 116 -0.43 -24.91 -14.33
CA GLU A 116 -0.11 -26.22 -13.78
C GLU A 116 0.44 -26.09 -12.35
N LYS A 117 1.20 -25.02 -12.08
CA LYS A 117 1.63 -24.66 -10.71
C LYS A 117 0.44 -24.42 -9.78
N ILE A 118 -0.61 -23.75 -10.26
CA ILE A 118 -1.85 -23.55 -9.48
C ILE A 118 -2.52 -24.89 -9.19
N LYS A 119 -2.72 -25.74 -10.21
CA LYS A 119 -3.36 -27.05 -10.03
C LYS A 119 -2.59 -27.93 -9.03
N TRP A 120 -1.26 -27.96 -9.15
CA TRP A 120 -0.39 -28.65 -8.21
C TRP A 120 -0.59 -28.14 -6.78
N PHE A 121 -0.56 -26.81 -6.60
CA PHE A 121 -0.75 -26.20 -5.29
C PHE A 121 -2.11 -26.53 -4.68
N LEU A 122 -3.20 -26.44 -5.46
CA LEU A 122 -4.54 -26.76 -4.96
C LEU A 122 -4.65 -28.23 -4.53
N LYS A 123 -4.07 -29.16 -5.28
CA LYS A 123 -4.01 -30.58 -4.89
C LYS A 123 -3.26 -30.76 -3.57
N LYS A 124 -2.08 -30.16 -3.44
CA LYS A 124 -1.23 -30.25 -2.24
C LYS A 124 -1.92 -29.61 -1.03
N ALA A 125 -2.43 -28.39 -1.18
CA ALA A 125 -3.12 -27.66 -0.11
C ALA A 125 -4.44 -28.33 0.32
N LYS A 126 -5.16 -28.98 -0.61
CA LYS A 126 -6.32 -29.80 -0.28
C LYS A 126 -5.93 -31.00 0.58
N ALA A 127 -4.88 -31.72 0.19
CA ALA A 127 -4.41 -32.90 0.93
C ALA A 127 -3.82 -32.55 2.30
N GLU A 128 -3.02 -31.49 2.41
CA GLU A 128 -2.25 -31.17 3.62
C GLU A 128 -2.98 -30.23 4.59
N ARG A 129 -3.87 -29.37 4.08
CA ARG A 129 -4.50 -28.30 4.87
C ARG A 129 -6.03 -28.29 4.74
N ASN A 130 -6.62 -29.25 4.03
CA ASN A 130 -8.03 -29.31 3.70
C ASN A 130 -8.57 -27.98 3.11
N LEU A 131 -7.79 -27.35 2.24
CA LEU A 131 -8.19 -26.09 1.59
C LEU A 131 -9.58 -26.22 0.95
N ASN A 132 -10.45 -25.24 1.18
CA ASN A 132 -11.81 -25.24 0.63
C ASN A 132 -11.87 -24.65 -0.80
N ILE A 133 -10.96 -25.09 -1.67
CA ILE A 133 -10.92 -24.76 -3.09
C ILE A 133 -10.60 -26.07 -3.82
N ASP A 134 -11.51 -26.48 -4.71
CA ASP A 134 -11.33 -27.72 -5.46
C ASP A 134 -10.24 -27.55 -6.53
N TYR A 135 -9.44 -28.58 -6.77
CA TYR A 135 -8.37 -28.52 -7.79
C TYR A 135 -8.91 -28.52 -9.23
N SER A 136 -10.20 -28.84 -9.42
CA SER A 136 -10.93 -28.70 -10.68
C SER A 136 -11.40 -27.25 -10.95
N THR A 137 -11.31 -26.37 -9.94
CA THR A 137 -11.62 -24.94 -10.09
C THR A 137 -10.74 -24.31 -11.17
N SER A 138 -11.34 -23.43 -12.00
CA SER A 138 -10.57 -22.73 -13.02
C SER A 138 -9.42 -21.92 -12.39
N PRO A 139 -8.23 -21.83 -13.02
CA PRO A 139 -7.10 -21.12 -12.42
C PRO A 139 -7.39 -19.66 -12.08
N SER A 140 -8.21 -18.96 -12.87
CA SER A 140 -8.60 -17.57 -12.59
C SER A 140 -9.46 -17.47 -11.32
N GLU A 141 -10.47 -18.33 -11.20
CA GLU A 141 -11.34 -18.38 -10.03
C GLU A 141 -10.56 -18.79 -8.76
N ALA A 142 -9.64 -19.75 -8.88
CA ALA A 142 -8.78 -20.15 -7.78
C ALA A 142 -7.93 -18.97 -7.28
N LEU A 143 -7.27 -18.22 -8.17
CA LEU A 143 -6.50 -17.05 -7.76
C LEU A 143 -7.38 -15.95 -7.13
N LYS A 144 -8.60 -15.73 -7.63
CA LYS A 144 -9.54 -14.79 -7.00
C LYS A 144 -9.87 -15.18 -5.57
N ARG A 145 -10.22 -16.46 -5.33
CA ARG A 145 -10.51 -16.99 -3.98
C ARG A 145 -9.31 -16.95 -3.04
N LEU A 146 -8.09 -17.03 -3.59
CA LEU A 146 -6.85 -16.88 -2.84
C LEU A 146 -6.43 -15.41 -2.64
N ASN A 147 -7.21 -14.43 -3.12
CA ASN A 147 -6.87 -12.99 -3.13
C ASN A 147 -5.56 -12.68 -3.90
N LEU A 148 -5.27 -13.47 -4.92
CA LEU A 148 -4.09 -13.35 -5.80
C LEU A 148 -4.42 -12.72 -7.16
N LEU A 149 -5.68 -12.37 -7.39
CA LEU A 149 -6.15 -11.69 -8.58
C LEU A 149 -7.08 -10.55 -8.19
N ILE A 150 -6.66 -9.30 -8.46
CA ILE A 150 -7.43 -8.08 -8.19
C ILE A 150 -7.67 -7.39 -9.53
N ASP A 151 -8.93 -7.05 -9.85
CA ASP A 151 -9.32 -6.48 -11.15
C ASP A 151 -8.84 -7.29 -12.36
N ASN A 152 -8.87 -8.62 -12.25
CA ASN A 152 -8.33 -9.58 -13.22
C ASN A 152 -6.83 -9.44 -13.50
N LYS A 153 -6.09 -8.72 -12.67
CA LYS A 153 -4.63 -8.61 -12.72
C LYS A 153 -3.97 -9.38 -11.56
N PRO A 154 -2.83 -10.07 -11.81
CA PRO A 154 -2.10 -10.76 -10.76
C PRO A 154 -1.56 -9.81 -9.70
N THR A 155 -1.56 -10.25 -8.45
CA THR A 155 -0.80 -9.57 -7.38
C THR A 155 0.69 -9.95 -7.45
N ASN A 156 1.54 -9.23 -6.72
CA ASN A 156 2.94 -9.58 -6.58
C ASN A 156 3.12 -11.00 -6.01
N ALA A 157 2.31 -11.38 -5.01
CA ALA A 157 2.29 -12.75 -4.46
C ALA A 157 1.93 -13.79 -5.53
N ALA A 158 0.97 -13.49 -6.40
CA ALA A 158 0.56 -14.40 -7.46
C ALA A 158 1.70 -14.70 -8.43
N ILE A 159 2.51 -13.69 -8.75
CA ILE A 159 3.68 -13.82 -9.61
C ILE A 159 4.81 -14.57 -8.91
N LEU A 160 5.08 -14.27 -7.63
CA LEU A 160 6.11 -14.96 -6.86
C LEU A 160 5.81 -16.44 -6.63
N MET A 161 4.53 -16.79 -6.48
CA MET A 161 4.08 -18.17 -6.28
C MET A 161 3.89 -18.90 -7.60
N PHE A 162 3.18 -18.32 -8.56
CA PHE A 162 2.71 -19.04 -9.75
C PHE A 162 3.21 -18.46 -11.07
N GLY A 163 4.10 -17.47 -11.05
CA GLY A 163 4.71 -16.92 -12.26
C GLY A 163 5.55 -17.95 -13.00
N LYS A 164 5.52 -17.89 -14.33
CA LYS A 164 6.42 -18.67 -15.20
C LYS A 164 7.88 -18.26 -15.03
N ASN A 165 8.12 -16.96 -14.83
CA ASN A 165 9.44 -16.39 -14.57
C ASN A 165 9.31 -15.18 -13.60
N PRO A 166 9.26 -15.43 -12.27
CA PRO A 166 9.10 -14.38 -11.27
C PRO A 166 10.24 -13.35 -11.31
N GLN A 167 11.45 -13.77 -11.67
CA GLN A 167 12.65 -12.92 -11.70
C GLN A 167 12.57 -11.81 -12.76
N ARG A 168 11.69 -11.94 -13.75
CA ARG A 168 11.37 -10.85 -14.70
C ARG A 168 10.79 -9.62 -13.98
N TYR A 169 10.01 -9.85 -12.94
CA TYR A 169 9.32 -8.80 -12.17
C TYR A 169 10.10 -8.44 -10.90
N PHE A 170 10.75 -9.43 -10.29
CA PHE A 170 11.49 -9.28 -9.04
C PHE A 170 12.87 -9.91 -9.18
N ILE A 171 13.84 -9.15 -9.71
CA ILE A 171 15.20 -9.62 -10.01
C ILE A 171 15.86 -10.29 -8.80
N GLN A 172 15.58 -9.80 -7.59
CA GLN A 172 16.14 -10.31 -6.33
C GLN A 172 15.33 -11.46 -5.71
N SER A 173 14.27 -11.95 -6.37
CA SER A 173 13.54 -13.13 -5.93
C SER A 173 14.36 -14.38 -6.22
N GLU A 174 15.39 -14.63 -5.44
CA GLU A 174 16.28 -15.79 -5.60
C GLU A 174 16.82 -16.26 -4.25
N ILE A 175 17.18 -17.54 -4.16
CA ILE A 175 17.94 -18.08 -3.04
C ILE A 175 19.37 -18.37 -3.52
N ARG A 176 20.37 -17.86 -2.80
CA ARG A 176 21.77 -18.18 -3.04
C ARG A 176 22.28 -19.12 -1.96
N CYS A 177 22.66 -20.33 -2.36
CA CYS A 177 23.30 -21.29 -1.47
C CYS A 177 24.80 -21.34 -1.77
N ALA A 178 25.63 -21.37 -0.73
CA ALA A 178 27.06 -21.53 -0.86
C ALA A 178 27.61 -22.40 0.28
N ARG A 179 28.51 -23.32 -0.07
CA ARG A 179 29.30 -24.13 0.86
C ARG A 179 30.73 -23.63 0.83
N PHE A 180 31.32 -23.43 2.01
CA PHE A 180 32.71 -23.00 2.17
C PHE A 180 33.39 -23.82 3.27
N LYS A 181 34.72 -23.70 3.32
CA LYS A 181 35.51 -24.37 4.35
C LYS A 181 35.46 -23.55 5.65
N GLY A 182 35.14 -24.22 6.76
CA GLY A 182 35.06 -23.58 8.08
C GLY A 182 33.83 -22.67 8.22
N ILE A 183 33.93 -21.68 9.10
CA ILE A 183 32.80 -20.82 9.50
C ILE A 183 32.80 -19.44 8.84
N LYS A 184 33.80 -19.14 8.01
CA LYS A 184 33.91 -17.85 7.32
C LYS A 184 33.60 -18.04 5.84
N ALA A 185 32.73 -17.19 5.29
CA ALA A 185 32.39 -17.15 3.88
C ALA A 185 33.54 -16.56 3.04
N VAL A 186 34.66 -17.29 2.95
CA VAL A 186 35.85 -16.91 2.20
C VAL A 186 35.91 -17.72 0.92
N LYS A 187 36.21 -17.05 -0.21
CA LYS A 187 36.45 -17.73 -1.49
C LYS A 187 37.77 -18.53 -1.45
N PRO A 188 37.88 -19.64 -2.19
CA PRO A 188 36.87 -20.21 -3.08
C PRO A 188 35.76 -20.95 -2.33
N PHE A 189 34.53 -20.88 -2.86
CA PHE A 189 33.42 -21.70 -2.39
C PHE A 189 33.62 -23.16 -2.87
N ILE A 190 33.32 -24.12 -1.99
CA ILE A 190 33.33 -25.56 -2.30
C ILE A 190 32.21 -25.91 -3.27
N ASP A 191 31.04 -25.30 -3.06
CA ASP A 191 29.87 -25.42 -3.93
C ASP A 191 29.07 -24.12 -3.84
N MET A 192 28.42 -23.69 -4.92
CA MET A 192 27.58 -22.50 -4.94
C MET A 192 26.49 -22.65 -5.99
N LYS A 193 25.25 -22.32 -5.62
CA LYS A 193 24.10 -22.34 -6.51
C LYS A 193 23.23 -21.11 -6.30
N VAL A 194 22.88 -20.44 -7.40
CA VAL A 194 21.81 -19.44 -7.43
C VAL A 194 20.55 -20.14 -7.90
N ILE A 195 19.48 -20.01 -7.13
CA ILE A 195 18.23 -20.75 -7.30
C ILE A 195 17.11 -19.75 -7.60
N ASN A 196 16.59 -19.85 -8.82
CA ASN A 196 15.49 -19.05 -9.35
C ASN A 196 14.19 -19.87 -9.46
N GLY A 197 13.12 -19.26 -9.97
CA GLY A 197 11.79 -19.86 -10.09
C GLY A 197 10.81 -19.31 -9.06
N SER A 198 9.69 -20.01 -8.87
CA SER A 198 8.68 -19.69 -7.85
C SER A 198 9.22 -19.91 -6.44
N ILE A 199 8.68 -19.21 -5.44
CA ILE A 199 9.16 -19.28 -4.04
C ILE A 199 9.27 -20.72 -3.52
N TYR A 200 8.25 -21.57 -3.74
CA TYR A 200 8.28 -22.94 -3.26
C TYR A 200 9.32 -23.80 -4.00
N GLU A 201 9.56 -23.54 -5.29
CA GLU A 201 10.61 -24.22 -6.06
C GLU A 201 12.00 -23.83 -5.52
N GLN A 202 12.17 -22.57 -5.14
CA GLN A 202 13.40 -22.09 -4.52
C GLN A 202 13.65 -22.80 -3.18
N ILE A 203 12.61 -22.95 -2.35
CA ILE A 203 12.69 -23.69 -1.07
C ILE A 203 13.08 -25.15 -1.31
N ASP A 204 12.36 -25.86 -2.20
CA ASP A 204 12.62 -27.27 -2.50
C ASP A 204 14.05 -27.50 -3.03
N GLN A 205 14.55 -26.60 -3.88
CA GLN A 205 15.90 -26.68 -4.45
C GLN A 205 16.98 -26.31 -3.44
N ALA A 206 16.70 -25.38 -2.52
CA ALA A 206 17.61 -25.02 -1.45
C ALA A 206 17.77 -26.17 -0.46
N GLU A 207 16.67 -26.83 -0.09
CA GLU A 207 16.70 -28.03 0.75
C GLU A 207 17.54 -29.14 0.10
N LYS A 208 17.33 -29.40 -1.20
CA LYS A 208 18.15 -30.36 -1.96
C LYS A 208 19.63 -30.00 -1.95
N PHE A 209 19.97 -28.72 -2.13
CA PHE A 209 21.36 -28.26 -2.06
C PHE A 209 21.98 -28.55 -0.69
N ILE A 210 21.24 -28.29 0.40
CA ILE A 210 21.69 -28.57 1.76
C ILE A 210 21.89 -30.08 1.96
N LEU A 211 20.89 -30.90 1.62
CA LEU A 211 20.94 -32.36 1.77
C LEU A 211 22.07 -33.01 0.97
N PHE A 212 22.39 -32.47 -0.22
CA PHE A 212 23.52 -32.93 -1.03
C PHE A 212 24.88 -32.60 -0.39
N ASN A 213 24.94 -31.49 0.34
CA ASN A 213 26.19 -30.95 0.89
C ASN A 213 26.46 -31.34 2.35
N ILE A 214 25.47 -31.87 3.08
CA ILE A 214 25.69 -32.50 4.38
C ILE A 214 26.15 -33.95 4.17
N LYS A 215 27.17 -34.39 4.93
CA LYS A 215 27.53 -35.81 4.97
C LYS A 215 26.41 -36.56 5.68
N LYS A 216 25.81 -37.58 5.05
CA LYS A 216 25.16 -38.66 5.82
C LYS A 216 26.27 -39.31 6.64
N GLY A 217 26.26 -39.16 7.96
CA GLY A 217 27.18 -39.91 8.79
C GLY A 217 26.94 -41.39 8.57
N CYS A 218 27.97 -42.14 8.15
CA CYS A 218 28.01 -43.56 8.47
C CYS A 218 28.02 -43.65 9.99
N LEU A 219 26.98 -44.25 10.55
CA LEU A 219 27.06 -44.86 11.87
C LEU A 219 27.82 -46.17 11.63
N ASP A 220 29.14 -46.14 11.87
CA ASP A 220 29.98 -47.33 12.03
C ASP A 220 30.01 -47.71 13.52
#